data_AF-A0ABD6F7R9-F1
#
_entry.id   AF-A0ABD6F7R9-F1
#
_cell.length_a   1.000
_cell.length_b   1.000
_cell.length_c   1.000
_cell.angle_alpha   90.00
_cell.angle_beta   90.00
_cell.angle_gamma   90.00
#
_symmetry.space_group_name_H-M   'P 1'
#
loop_
_entity.id
_entity.type
_entity.pdbx_description
1 polymer ?
#
loop_
_entity_poly.entity_id
_entity_poly.type
_entity_poly.pdbx_seq_one_letter_code
_entity_poly.pdbx_strand_id
1 'polypeptide(L)'
;MLNGFFIAGFPGRTYMPRKGRRIEQAELCGHHRFYAEDYARAKKLGLLVARETAQWAAIERVPGQYDFGFVRRRIHSARAQGIQLIWTLLDGGWPADIDVMRPMFVQRFTAYARAFARLLRDQEVKQPIVVPVNEIGPLSRAGGELGHCFPFLEERGLELRCQLVRAAISAVDAMREILPEIRIMHVEPLVHVSAHPFHPEDADAADAMRREQYAVFDMLAGRSWPQLGGREHHLDLIGVSHYLGSQYYYAGPRYPGRMIDPQAAEWRRFSDMLAELGRRYACPLVVAATGHDGAGRAAWLRYICREAQHAASHGTAVHGICIAPIVDCPKQAFELRNSHGLWGPADEQGERAVDMWLAKELREQQRTFERLQHERIEPAAAGAARTRLNRAFDA
;
A
#
# COMPACT_ATOMS: atom_id res chain seq x y z
N MET A 1 -8.83 -4.42 14.22
CA MET A 1 -9.01 -3.20 13.40
C MET A 1 -7.74 -2.37 13.35
N LEU A 2 -7.72 -1.24 12.62
CA LEU A 2 -6.60 -0.31 12.67
C LEU A 2 -6.70 0.55 13.93
N ASN A 3 -5.58 0.79 14.62
CA ASN A 3 -5.53 1.60 15.85
C ASN A 3 -5.64 3.11 15.60
N GLY A 4 -5.72 3.52 14.33
CA GLY A 4 -5.90 4.90 13.92
C GLY A 4 -6.26 4.99 12.44
N PHE A 5 -6.89 6.10 12.05
CA PHE A 5 -7.32 6.31 10.67
C PHE A 5 -6.16 6.74 9.75
N PHE A 6 -5.20 7.49 10.29
CA PHE A 6 -4.03 7.95 9.53
C PHE A 6 -2.83 7.02 9.76
N ILE A 7 -2.15 6.67 8.68
CA ILE A 7 -1.06 5.70 8.66
C ILE A 7 0.23 6.39 8.18
N ALA A 8 1.32 6.19 8.92
CA ALA A 8 2.65 6.62 8.52
C ALA A 8 3.27 5.59 7.56
N GLY A 9 3.35 5.90 6.26
CA GLY A 9 3.93 5.02 5.26
C GLY A 9 5.44 5.21 5.12
N PHE A 10 6.24 4.34 5.72
CA PHE A 10 7.70 4.44 5.61
C PHE A 10 8.21 3.89 4.27
N PRO A 11 9.17 4.57 3.62
CA PRO A 11 9.83 4.06 2.42
C PRO A 11 10.52 2.72 2.71
N GLY A 12 10.12 1.68 1.99
CA GLY A 12 10.62 0.33 2.21
C GLY A 12 10.82 -0.48 0.93
N ARG A 13 10.61 0.13 -0.24
CA ARG A 13 10.78 -0.55 -1.52
C ARG A 13 12.24 -0.88 -1.75
N THR A 14 12.48 -2.12 -2.16
CA THR A 14 13.70 -2.47 -2.85
C THR A 14 13.50 -2.23 -4.34
N TYR A 15 14.42 -1.50 -4.96
CA TYR A 15 14.43 -1.32 -6.41
C TYR A 15 15.78 -1.70 -6.99
N MET A 16 15.78 -2.44 -8.10
CA MET A 16 17.00 -2.76 -8.84
C MET A 16 16.84 -2.28 -10.30
N PRO A 17 17.45 -1.14 -10.66
CA PRO A 17 17.45 -0.65 -12.04
C PRO A 17 18.35 -1.51 -12.92
N ARG A 18 18.11 -1.47 -14.24
CA ARG A 18 18.90 -2.21 -15.25
C ARG A 18 20.38 -1.82 -15.26
N LYS A 19 20.66 -0.56 -14.87
CA LYS A 19 22.02 -0.04 -14.66
C LYS A 19 22.13 0.45 -13.22
N GLY A 20 23.14 -0.02 -12.49
CA GLY A 20 23.42 0.40 -11.12
C GLY A 20 23.30 -0.75 -10.12
N ARG A 21 23.24 -0.38 -8.84
CA ARG A 21 23.11 -1.32 -7.72
C ARG A 21 21.68 -1.36 -7.20
N ARG A 22 21.35 -2.44 -6.49
CA ARG A 22 20.14 -2.54 -5.67
C ARG A 22 20.05 -1.33 -4.72
N ILE A 23 18.88 -0.72 -4.68
CA ILE A 23 18.55 0.43 -3.84
C ILE A 23 17.54 -0.03 -2.80
N GLU A 24 17.89 0.13 -1.53
CA GLU A 24 16.99 -0.07 -0.41
C GLU A 24 16.51 1.29 0.09
N GLN A 25 15.23 1.61 -0.11
CA GLN A 25 14.71 2.94 0.25
C GLN A 25 14.86 3.25 1.74
N ALA A 26 14.67 2.27 2.62
CA ALA A 26 14.85 2.43 4.06
C ALA A 26 16.30 2.80 4.44
N GLU A 27 17.29 2.31 3.68
CA GLU A 27 18.69 2.73 3.84
C GLU A 27 18.87 4.16 3.34
N LEU A 28 18.33 4.43 2.16
CA LEU A 28 18.48 5.69 1.45
C LEU A 28 17.86 6.89 2.18
N CYS A 29 16.74 6.71 2.89
CA CYS A 29 16.12 7.76 3.71
C CYS A 29 16.58 7.77 5.18
N GLY A 30 17.54 6.91 5.54
CA GLY A 30 18.06 6.77 6.90
C GLY A 30 17.11 6.07 7.90
N HIS A 31 15.89 5.71 7.48
CA HIS A 31 14.91 5.10 8.38
C HIS A 31 15.38 3.76 8.99
N HIS A 32 16.20 2.98 8.27
CA HIS A 32 16.82 1.77 8.80
C HIS A 32 17.61 1.99 10.11
N ARG A 33 18.20 3.19 10.27
CA ARG A 33 18.96 3.61 11.44
C ARG A 33 18.08 4.31 12.47
N PHE A 34 17.19 5.21 12.01
CA PHE A 34 16.43 6.13 12.85
C PHE A 34 14.96 5.73 13.07
N TYR A 35 14.62 4.45 12.90
CA TYR A 35 13.24 3.97 13.01
C TYR A 35 12.61 4.29 14.37
N ALA A 36 13.38 4.25 15.46
CA ALA A 36 12.87 4.49 16.80
C ALA A 36 12.49 5.96 17.01
N GLU A 37 13.34 6.88 16.55
CA GLU A 37 13.11 8.31 16.54
C GLU A 37 11.94 8.65 15.61
N ASP A 38 11.86 8.01 14.45
CA ASP A 38 10.76 8.18 13.50
C ASP A 38 9.41 7.72 14.07
N TYR A 39 9.37 6.61 14.82
CA TYR A 39 8.18 6.18 15.55
C TYR A 39 7.81 7.14 16.67
N ALA A 40 8.79 7.66 17.41
CA ALA A 40 8.52 8.68 18.42
C ALA A 40 7.95 9.97 17.79
N ARG A 41 8.44 10.38 16.60
CA ARG A 41 7.88 11.50 15.83
C ARG A 41 6.45 11.23 15.36
N ALA A 42 6.18 10.03 14.84
CA ALA A 42 4.83 9.61 14.45
C ALA A 42 3.85 9.71 15.62
N LYS A 43 4.22 9.15 16.79
CA LYS A 43 3.42 9.23 18.01
C LYS A 43 3.14 10.68 18.43
N LYS A 44 4.15 11.57 18.39
CA LYS A 44 3.99 12.99 18.74
C LYS A 44 2.97 13.73 17.86
N LEU A 45 2.71 13.23 16.65
CA LEU A 45 1.69 13.75 15.74
C LEU A 45 0.39 12.91 15.73
N GLY A 46 0.21 11.99 16.69
CA GLY A 46 -0.99 11.17 16.79
C GLY A 46 -1.12 10.08 15.71
N LEU A 47 -0.02 9.73 15.04
CA LEU A 47 0.00 8.61 14.10
C LEU A 47 0.27 7.31 14.87
N LEU A 48 -0.79 6.51 15.06
CA LEU A 48 -0.77 5.26 15.84
C LEU A 48 -0.65 4.00 14.96
N VAL A 49 -0.52 4.17 13.65
CA VAL A 49 -0.31 3.09 12.69
C VAL A 49 0.84 3.47 11.77
N ALA A 50 1.76 2.53 11.54
CA ALA A 50 2.83 2.67 10.56
C ALA A 50 2.82 1.48 9.59
N ARG A 51 3.11 1.77 8.32
CA ARG A 51 3.31 0.75 7.30
C ARG A 51 4.81 0.60 7.02
N GLU A 52 5.28 -0.63 7.16
CA GLU A 52 6.68 -1.04 7.12
C GLU A 52 6.92 -2.08 6.01
N THR A 53 8.18 -2.30 5.69
CA THR A 53 8.61 -3.40 4.80
C THR A 53 9.63 -4.28 5.53
N ALA A 54 9.41 -5.59 5.46
CA ALA A 54 10.27 -6.60 6.07
C ALA A 54 11.50 -6.94 5.20
N GLN A 55 11.58 -6.48 3.94
CA GLN A 55 12.77 -6.60 3.08
C GLN A 55 13.31 -8.05 2.98
N TRP A 56 12.52 -8.96 2.39
CA TRP A 56 12.82 -10.41 2.34
C TRP A 56 14.29 -10.76 2.05
N ALA A 57 14.91 -10.16 1.02
CA ALA A 57 16.29 -10.49 0.65
C ALA A 57 17.33 -10.13 1.72
N ALA A 58 17.05 -9.13 2.57
CA ALA A 58 17.93 -8.77 3.67
C ALA A 58 17.80 -9.73 4.84
N ILE A 59 16.61 -10.34 5.01
CA ILE A 59 16.32 -11.35 6.03
C ILE A 59 16.89 -12.72 5.64
N GLU A 60 16.72 -13.14 4.40
CA GLU A 60 17.14 -14.46 3.91
C GLU A 60 18.40 -14.34 3.04
N ARG A 61 19.53 -14.01 3.67
CA ARG A 61 20.84 -13.91 2.99
C ARG A 61 21.39 -15.26 2.58
N VAL A 62 21.07 -16.29 3.37
CA VAL A 62 21.40 -17.69 3.10
C VAL A 62 20.07 -18.44 2.97
N PRO A 63 19.86 -19.25 1.91
CA PRO A 63 18.61 -19.97 1.71
C PRO A 63 18.16 -20.73 2.96
N GLY A 64 16.91 -20.50 3.38
CA GLY A 64 16.28 -21.11 4.54
C GLY A 64 16.73 -20.59 5.90
N GLN A 65 17.66 -19.63 5.96
CA GLN A 65 18.11 -18.99 7.21
C GLN A 65 17.60 -17.56 7.29
N TYR A 66 16.81 -17.25 8.33
CA TYR A 66 16.12 -15.97 8.47
C TYR A 66 16.68 -15.14 9.63
N ASP A 67 17.29 -13.99 9.32
CA ASP A 67 17.68 -13.00 10.32
C ASP A 67 16.58 -11.92 10.47
N PHE A 68 15.71 -12.13 11.47
CA PHE A 68 14.67 -11.18 11.85
C PHE A 68 15.13 -10.12 12.86
N GLY A 69 16.44 -9.95 13.10
CA GLY A 69 16.95 -9.07 14.15
C GLY A 69 16.43 -7.64 14.08
N PHE A 70 16.42 -7.03 12.88
CA PHE A 70 15.90 -5.66 12.72
C PHE A 70 14.37 -5.59 12.80
N VAL A 71 13.65 -6.60 12.28
CA VAL A 71 12.19 -6.68 12.39
C VAL A 71 11.77 -6.73 13.85
N ARG A 72 12.45 -7.57 14.66
CA ARG A 72 12.24 -7.61 16.12
C ARG A 72 12.44 -6.23 16.74
N ARG A 73 13.54 -5.54 16.43
CA ARG A 73 13.80 -4.20 16.99
C ARG A 73 12.70 -3.19 16.62
N ARG A 74 12.20 -3.21 15.38
CA ARG A 74 11.08 -2.37 14.95
C ARG A 74 9.78 -2.73 15.69
N ILE A 75 9.46 -4.01 15.85
CA ILE A 75 8.29 -4.46 16.64
C ILE A 75 8.37 -3.91 18.08
N HIS A 76 9.52 -4.06 18.74
CA HIS A 76 9.70 -3.57 20.12
C HIS A 76 9.58 -2.04 20.20
N SER A 77 10.21 -1.32 19.27
CA SER A 77 10.15 0.13 19.26
C SER A 77 8.73 0.66 18.99
N ALA A 78 8.03 0.08 18.01
CA ALA A 78 6.64 0.42 17.74
C ALA A 78 5.74 0.12 18.94
N ARG A 79 5.92 -1.03 19.61
CA ARG A 79 5.20 -1.36 20.84
C ARG A 79 5.44 -0.33 21.96
N ALA A 80 6.68 0.10 22.16
CA ALA A 80 7.01 1.14 23.16
C ALA A 80 6.33 2.49 22.85
N GLN A 81 6.08 2.77 21.58
CA GLN A 81 5.34 3.97 21.15
C GLN A 81 3.83 3.77 21.08
N GLY A 82 3.32 2.54 21.21
CA GLY A 82 1.90 2.22 21.02
C GLY A 82 1.47 2.23 19.55
N ILE A 83 2.40 2.02 18.63
CA ILE A 83 2.16 2.02 17.18
C ILE A 83 1.88 0.60 16.69
N GLN A 84 0.79 0.45 15.94
CA GLN A 84 0.48 -0.77 15.19
C GLN A 84 1.27 -0.79 13.88
N LEU A 85 1.91 -1.92 13.57
CA LEU A 85 2.64 -2.09 12.31
C LEU A 85 1.82 -2.88 11.29
N ILE A 86 1.75 -2.36 10.07
CA ILE A 86 1.32 -3.09 8.87
C ILE A 86 2.58 -3.51 8.13
N TRP A 87 2.79 -4.81 7.96
CA TRP A 87 4.03 -5.34 7.37
C TRP A 87 3.86 -5.69 5.91
N THR A 88 4.68 -5.12 5.04
CA THR A 88 4.83 -5.54 3.66
C THR A 88 5.98 -6.55 3.55
N LEU A 89 5.71 -7.77 3.11
CA LEU A 89 6.75 -8.82 3.05
C LEU A 89 7.65 -8.66 1.83
N LEU A 90 7.05 -8.38 0.67
CA LEU A 90 7.74 -8.15 -0.61
C LEU A 90 7.30 -6.81 -1.21
N ASP A 91 8.24 -5.88 -1.38
CA ASP A 91 8.05 -4.63 -2.11
C ASP A 91 9.21 -4.43 -3.10
N GLY A 92 9.06 -5.01 -4.30
CA GLY A 92 10.01 -4.88 -5.41
C GLY A 92 11.32 -5.69 -5.34
N GLY A 93 11.62 -6.38 -4.23
CA GLY A 93 12.86 -7.15 -4.09
C GLY A 93 12.76 -8.47 -3.34
N TRP A 94 13.54 -9.44 -3.79
CA TRP A 94 13.68 -10.80 -3.25
C TRP A 94 15.15 -11.25 -3.29
N PRO A 95 15.53 -12.41 -2.73
CA PRO A 95 16.88 -12.95 -2.82
C PRO A 95 17.36 -13.07 -4.28
N ALA A 96 18.60 -12.68 -4.56
CA ALA A 96 19.12 -12.61 -5.94
C ALA A 96 19.38 -13.99 -6.56
N ASP A 97 19.50 -15.03 -5.73
CA ASP A 97 19.79 -16.40 -6.13
C ASP A 97 18.55 -17.19 -6.57
N ILE A 98 17.35 -16.60 -6.48
CA ILE A 98 16.10 -17.27 -6.88
C ILE A 98 15.48 -16.66 -8.14
N ASP A 99 15.22 -17.54 -9.12
CA ASP A 99 14.46 -17.22 -10.32
C ASP A 99 12.95 -17.16 -9.99
N VAL A 100 12.38 -15.96 -10.12
CA VAL A 100 10.96 -15.68 -9.84
C VAL A 100 10.01 -16.46 -10.74
N MET A 101 10.46 -16.91 -11.91
CA MET A 101 9.62 -17.66 -12.85
C MET A 101 9.52 -19.15 -12.52
N ARG A 102 10.27 -19.63 -11.51
CA ARG A 102 10.30 -21.05 -11.12
C ARG A 102 9.38 -21.34 -9.95
N PRO A 103 8.78 -22.56 -9.87
CA PRO A 103 7.96 -22.96 -8.73
C PRO A 103 8.67 -22.84 -7.36
N MET A 104 10.00 -22.97 -7.35
CA MET A 104 10.81 -22.78 -6.15
C MET A 104 10.64 -21.39 -5.53
N PHE A 105 10.36 -20.36 -6.33
CA PHE A 105 10.07 -19.01 -5.82
C PHE A 105 8.87 -18.99 -4.88
N VAL A 106 7.77 -19.62 -5.30
CA VAL A 106 6.55 -19.76 -4.49
C VAL A 106 6.86 -20.53 -3.20
N GLN A 107 7.57 -21.64 -3.30
CA GLN A 107 7.93 -22.46 -2.14
C GLN A 107 8.78 -21.69 -1.13
N ARG A 108 9.81 -20.97 -1.60
CA ARG A 108 10.74 -20.21 -0.74
C ARG A 108 10.07 -19.00 -0.12
N PHE A 109 9.24 -18.27 -0.89
CA PHE A 109 8.46 -17.16 -0.36
C PHE A 109 7.46 -17.63 0.70
N THR A 110 6.83 -18.79 0.49
CA THR A 110 5.91 -19.42 1.45
C THR A 110 6.62 -19.79 2.75
N ALA A 111 7.83 -20.37 2.66
CA ALA A 111 8.63 -20.70 3.83
C ALA A 111 9.02 -19.44 4.63
N TYR A 112 9.42 -18.38 3.94
CA TYR A 112 9.70 -17.08 4.55
C TYR A 112 8.46 -16.47 5.22
N ALA A 113 7.31 -16.44 4.55
CA ALA A 113 6.06 -15.93 5.11
C ALA A 113 5.62 -16.72 6.36
N ARG A 114 5.76 -18.06 6.34
CA ARG A 114 5.51 -18.92 7.50
C ARG A 114 6.45 -18.59 8.66
N ALA A 115 7.74 -18.37 8.39
CA ALA A 115 8.70 -17.96 9.41
C ALA A 115 8.39 -16.57 9.98
N PHE A 116 7.92 -15.63 9.13
CA PHE A 116 7.48 -14.31 9.55
C PHE A 116 6.23 -14.38 10.44
N ALA A 117 5.23 -15.21 10.10
CA ALA A 117 4.07 -15.42 10.97
C ALA A 117 4.46 -16.00 12.34
N ARG A 118 5.40 -16.97 12.38
CA ARG A 118 5.95 -17.48 13.64
C ARG A 118 6.61 -16.36 14.45
N LEU A 119 7.40 -15.49 13.81
CA LEU A 119 7.96 -14.31 14.47
C LEU A 119 6.86 -13.44 15.08
N LEU A 120 5.82 -13.07 14.33
CA LEU A 120 4.74 -12.22 14.84
C LEU A 120 4.05 -12.85 16.06
N ARG A 121 3.80 -14.16 16.01
CA ARG A 121 3.22 -14.93 17.13
C ARG A 121 4.14 -14.93 18.35
N ASP A 122 5.41 -15.24 18.16
CA ASP A 122 6.42 -15.33 19.23
C ASP A 122 6.75 -13.94 19.81
N GLN A 123 6.47 -12.88 19.07
CA GLN A 123 6.51 -11.49 19.55
C GLN A 123 5.14 -11.01 20.05
N GLU A 124 4.15 -11.88 20.17
CA GLU A 124 2.80 -11.60 20.67
C GLU A 124 2.12 -10.39 20.00
N VAL A 125 2.40 -10.18 18.70
CA VAL A 125 1.81 -9.07 17.94
C VAL A 125 0.30 -9.29 17.82
N LYS A 126 -0.48 -8.34 18.32
CA LYS A 126 -1.95 -8.42 18.32
C LYS A 126 -2.52 -7.93 16.99
N GLN A 127 -3.50 -8.65 16.46
CA GLN A 127 -4.23 -8.33 15.23
C GLN A 127 -3.30 -7.93 14.06
N PRO A 128 -2.30 -8.76 13.71
CA PRO A 128 -1.33 -8.42 12.69
C PRO A 128 -2.00 -8.19 11.33
N ILE A 129 -1.54 -7.17 10.61
CA ILE A 129 -1.94 -6.91 9.23
C ILE A 129 -0.70 -7.05 8.35
N VAL A 130 -0.82 -7.86 7.31
CA VAL A 130 0.28 -8.17 6.39
C VAL A 130 -0.14 -7.91 4.95
N VAL A 131 0.76 -7.27 4.20
CA VAL A 131 0.74 -7.18 2.74
C VAL A 131 1.75 -8.19 2.20
N PRO A 132 1.31 -9.33 1.62
CA PRO A 132 2.25 -10.35 1.15
C PRO A 132 3.15 -9.80 0.05
N VAL A 133 2.55 -9.23 -1.00
CA VAL A 133 3.27 -8.60 -2.11
C VAL A 133 2.60 -7.25 -2.40
N ASN A 134 3.39 -6.19 -2.38
CA ASN A 134 2.92 -4.85 -2.72
C ASN A 134 2.90 -4.64 -4.23
N GLU A 135 1.78 -4.14 -4.77
CA GLU A 135 1.64 -3.70 -6.16
C GLU A 135 2.12 -4.75 -7.17
N ILE A 136 1.51 -5.94 -7.13
CA ILE A 136 1.80 -7.04 -8.07
C ILE A 136 1.58 -6.55 -9.51
N GLY A 137 0.52 -5.77 -9.77
CA GLY A 137 0.22 -5.23 -11.09
C GLY A 137 1.38 -4.38 -11.65
N PRO A 138 1.74 -3.27 -10.99
CA PRO A 138 2.89 -2.44 -11.36
C PRO A 138 4.21 -3.19 -11.44
N LEU A 139 4.51 -4.07 -10.48
CA LEU A 139 5.74 -4.86 -10.48
C LEU A 139 5.81 -5.79 -11.69
N SER A 140 4.70 -6.47 -12.00
CA SER A 140 4.61 -7.37 -13.16
C SER A 140 4.73 -6.61 -14.48
N ARG A 141 4.18 -5.41 -14.56
CA ARG A 141 4.34 -4.56 -15.75
C ARG A 141 5.77 -4.05 -15.89
N ALA A 142 6.33 -3.47 -14.83
CA ALA A 142 7.66 -2.87 -14.89
C ALA A 142 8.78 -3.91 -15.09
N GLY A 143 8.71 -5.05 -14.41
CA GLY A 143 9.76 -6.08 -14.45
C GLY A 143 9.46 -7.29 -15.34
N GLY A 144 8.19 -7.48 -15.73
CA GLY A 144 7.74 -8.59 -16.56
C GLY A 144 7.45 -8.22 -18.02
N GLU A 145 6.89 -7.03 -18.23
CA GLU A 145 6.43 -6.57 -19.55
C GLU A 145 7.42 -5.62 -20.22
N LEU A 146 7.92 -4.63 -19.46
CA LEU A 146 8.70 -3.51 -20.00
C LEU A 146 10.21 -3.61 -19.74
N GLY A 147 10.66 -4.58 -18.94
CA GLY A 147 12.08 -4.75 -18.61
C GLY A 147 12.74 -3.55 -17.91
N HIS A 148 11.96 -2.70 -17.22
CA HIS A 148 12.45 -1.48 -16.56
C HIS A 148 13.12 -1.75 -15.21
N CYS A 149 12.66 -2.77 -14.49
CA CYS A 149 13.22 -3.20 -13.21
C CYS A 149 13.43 -4.71 -13.19
N PHE A 150 14.20 -5.20 -12.22
CA PHE A 150 14.36 -6.63 -11.98
C PHE A 150 12.98 -7.32 -11.89
N PRO A 151 12.76 -8.48 -12.54
CA PRO A 151 13.73 -9.37 -13.22
C PRO A 151 14.16 -9.00 -14.65
N PHE A 152 13.78 -7.84 -15.17
CA PHE A 152 14.10 -7.38 -16.53
C PHE A 152 13.58 -8.29 -17.66
N LEU A 153 12.46 -8.97 -17.42
CA LEU A 153 11.77 -9.69 -18.47
C LEU A 153 11.03 -8.70 -19.37
N GLU A 154 10.83 -9.11 -20.61
CA GLU A 154 10.10 -8.36 -21.63
C GLU A 154 8.99 -9.26 -22.16
N GLU A 155 7.79 -8.71 -22.37
CA GLU A 155 6.61 -9.42 -22.90
C GLU A 155 6.15 -10.67 -22.09
N ARG A 156 6.49 -10.72 -20.80
CA ARG A 156 6.09 -11.80 -19.87
C ARG A 156 5.35 -11.28 -18.64
N GLY A 157 4.71 -10.11 -18.75
CA GLY A 157 4.02 -9.45 -17.65
C GLY A 157 2.93 -10.32 -17.01
N LEU A 158 2.14 -11.02 -17.83
CA LEU A 158 1.09 -11.91 -17.34
C LEU A 158 1.66 -13.12 -16.59
N GLU A 159 2.74 -13.74 -17.10
CA GLU A 159 3.36 -14.89 -16.44
C GLU A 159 3.94 -14.51 -15.07
N LEU A 160 4.64 -13.37 -14.99
CA LEU A 160 5.17 -12.85 -13.73
C LEU A 160 4.04 -12.52 -12.74
N ARG A 161 2.95 -11.91 -13.22
CA ARG A 161 1.75 -11.62 -12.41
C ARG A 161 1.17 -12.90 -11.81
N CYS A 162 0.97 -13.94 -12.62
CA CYS A 162 0.48 -15.24 -12.14
C CYS A 162 1.41 -15.87 -11.10
N GLN A 163 2.74 -15.77 -11.27
CA GLN A 163 3.70 -16.28 -10.29
C GLN A 163 3.64 -15.53 -8.95
N LEU A 164 3.58 -14.19 -8.99
CA LEU A 164 3.48 -13.37 -7.79
C LEU A 164 2.14 -13.57 -7.07
N VAL A 165 1.03 -13.75 -7.81
CA VAL A 165 -0.27 -14.10 -7.22
C VAL A 165 -0.23 -15.47 -6.56
N ARG A 166 0.34 -16.50 -7.20
CA ARG A 166 0.54 -17.83 -6.59
C ARG A 166 1.37 -17.75 -5.31
N ALA A 167 2.44 -16.96 -5.34
CA ALA A 167 3.29 -16.73 -4.18
C ALA A 167 2.51 -16.05 -3.05
N ALA A 168 1.69 -15.04 -3.36
CA ALA A 168 0.86 -14.35 -2.39
C ALA A 168 -0.20 -15.27 -1.75
N ILE A 169 -0.93 -16.06 -2.56
CA ILE A 169 -1.93 -17.03 -2.08
C ILE A 169 -1.27 -18.06 -1.14
N SER A 170 -0.20 -18.71 -1.62
CA SER A 170 0.51 -19.74 -0.85
C SER A 170 1.09 -19.18 0.47
N ALA A 171 1.58 -17.93 0.45
CA ALA A 171 2.03 -17.25 1.65
C ALA A 171 0.88 -16.96 2.63
N VAL A 172 -0.28 -16.51 2.16
CA VAL A 172 -1.46 -16.26 3.00
C VAL A 172 -1.90 -17.53 3.71
N ASP A 173 -2.06 -18.63 2.98
CA ASP A 173 -2.47 -19.91 3.55
C ASP A 173 -1.48 -20.37 4.63
N ALA A 174 -0.18 -20.33 4.32
CA ALA A 174 0.85 -20.73 5.27
C ALA A 174 0.96 -19.83 6.51
N MET A 175 0.67 -18.53 6.39
CA MET A 175 0.63 -17.62 7.53
C MET A 175 -0.59 -17.90 8.42
N ARG A 176 -1.76 -18.15 7.82
CA ARG A 176 -3.01 -18.44 8.54
C ARG A 176 -2.99 -19.76 9.27
N GLU A 177 -2.23 -20.76 8.79
CA GLU A 177 -1.96 -21.99 9.56
C GLU A 177 -1.26 -21.72 10.89
N ILE A 178 -0.49 -20.63 11.01
CA ILE A 178 0.29 -20.28 12.20
C ILE A 178 -0.43 -19.23 13.07
N LEU A 179 -1.05 -18.26 12.42
CA LEU A 179 -1.77 -17.13 13.02
C LEU A 179 -3.13 -16.98 12.32
N PRO A 180 -4.17 -17.72 12.73
CA PRO A 180 -5.48 -17.66 12.09
C PRO A 180 -6.11 -16.25 12.11
N GLU A 181 -5.75 -15.40 13.07
CA GLU A 181 -6.23 -14.03 13.23
C GLU A 181 -5.51 -13.00 12.35
N ILE A 182 -4.50 -13.41 11.56
CA ILE A 182 -3.76 -12.50 10.67
C ILE A 182 -4.70 -11.97 9.59
N ARG A 183 -4.69 -10.65 9.40
CA ARG A 183 -5.46 -10.00 8.33
C ARG A 183 -4.56 -9.65 7.16
N ILE A 184 -5.06 -9.91 5.97
CA ILE A 184 -4.32 -9.75 4.73
C ILE A 184 -4.83 -8.51 3.99
N MET A 185 -3.91 -7.59 3.70
CA MET A 185 -4.18 -6.45 2.83
C MET A 185 -3.44 -6.63 1.51
N HIS A 186 -4.17 -6.58 0.40
CA HIS A 186 -3.55 -6.52 -0.93
C HIS A 186 -3.58 -5.09 -1.45
N VAL A 187 -2.48 -4.62 -2.03
CA VAL A 187 -2.32 -3.23 -2.45
C VAL A 187 -2.09 -3.15 -3.95
N GLU A 188 -2.96 -2.43 -4.66
CA GLU A 188 -2.83 -2.13 -6.10
C GLU A 188 -3.19 -0.66 -6.39
N PRO A 189 -2.75 -0.09 -7.52
CA PRO A 189 -3.15 1.26 -7.90
C PRO A 189 -4.64 1.37 -8.23
N LEU A 190 -5.29 2.41 -7.72
CA LEU A 190 -6.64 2.82 -8.16
C LEU A 190 -6.49 3.94 -9.18
N VAL A 191 -6.72 3.62 -10.45
CA VAL A 191 -6.44 4.50 -11.59
C VAL A 191 -7.68 4.78 -12.41
N HIS A 192 -7.66 5.93 -13.10
CA HIS A 192 -8.63 6.23 -14.16
C HIS A 192 -7.88 6.45 -15.47
N VAL A 193 -8.32 5.75 -16.51
CA VAL A 193 -7.80 5.92 -17.87
C VAL A 193 -8.98 6.32 -18.74
N SER A 194 -8.85 7.46 -19.40
CA SER A 194 -9.86 7.98 -20.34
C SER A 194 -9.27 8.08 -21.74
N ALA A 195 -10.11 7.97 -22.77
CA ALA A 195 -9.73 8.44 -24.10
C ALA A 195 -9.56 9.96 -24.08
N HIS A 196 -8.65 10.47 -24.93
CA HIS A 196 -8.52 11.91 -25.13
C HIS A 196 -9.73 12.42 -25.94
N PRO A 197 -10.28 13.62 -25.69
CA PRO A 197 -11.42 14.15 -26.47
C PRO A 197 -11.17 14.28 -27.98
N PHE A 198 -9.90 14.42 -28.37
CA PHE A 198 -9.48 14.43 -29.77
C PHE A 198 -9.23 13.05 -30.37
N HIS A 199 -9.30 11.99 -29.56
CA HIS A 199 -9.15 10.59 -29.95
C HIS A 199 -10.25 9.73 -29.33
N PRO A 200 -11.54 10.02 -29.60
CA PRO A 200 -12.65 9.24 -29.04
C PRO A 200 -12.63 7.77 -29.48
N GLU A 201 -11.98 7.44 -30.59
CA GLU A 201 -11.74 6.08 -31.07
C GLU A 201 -10.97 5.20 -30.06
N ASP A 202 -10.20 5.80 -29.16
CA ASP A 202 -9.43 5.08 -28.13
C ASP A 202 -10.27 4.64 -26.92
N ALA A 203 -11.58 4.94 -26.90
CA ALA A 203 -12.44 4.69 -25.73
C ALA A 203 -12.41 3.24 -25.22
N ASP A 204 -12.50 2.26 -26.13
CA ASP A 204 -12.47 0.84 -25.76
C ASP A 204 -11.10 0.42 -25.22
N ALA A 205 -10.02 0.93 -25.81
CA ALA A 205 -8.66 0.64 -25.38
C ALA A 205 -8.35 1.29 -24.02
N ALA A 206 -8.84 2.52 -23.79
CA ALA A 206 -8.76 3.21 -22.52
C ALA A 206 -9.49 2.43 -21.41
N ASP A 207 -10.72 1.96 -21.67
CA ASP A 207 -11.47 1.18 -20.70
C ASP A 207 -10.86 -0.21 -20.44
N ALA A 208 -10.32 -0.86 -21.48
CA ALA A 208 -9.55 -2.09 -21.31
C ALA A 208 -8.34 -1.88 -20.39
N MET A 209 -7.55 -0.83 -20.61
CA MET A 209 -6.40 -0.50 -19.75
C MET A 209 -6.83 -0.10 -18.32
N ARG A 210 -7.95 0.61 -18.17
CA ARG A 210 -8.52 0.92 -16.85
C ARG A 210 -8.88 -0.35 -16.09
N ARG A 211 -9.50 -1.34 -16.73
CA ARG A 211 -9.95 -2.58 -16.09
C ARG A 211 -8.80 -3.49 -15.62
N GLU A 212 -7.60 -3.36 -16.19
CA GLU A 212 -6.41 -4.10 -15.74
C GLU A 212 -6.10 -3.89 -14.25
N GLN A 213 -6.50 -2.76 -13.66
CA GLN A 213 -6.31 -2.50 -12.23
C GLN A 213 -7.01 -3.53 -11.32
N TYR A 214 -8.04 -4.22 -11.83
CA TYR A 214 -8.79 -5.24 -11.09
C TYR A 214 -8.18 -6.64 -11.20
N ALA A 215 -7.30 -6.87 -12.19
CA ALA A 215 -6.84 -8.20 -12.55
C ALA A 215 -6.23 -8.98 -11.37
N VAL A 216 -5.39 -8.32 -10.56
CA VAL A 216 -4.75 -8.97 -9.41
C VAL A 216 -5.78 -9.35 -8.34
N PHE A 217 -6.69 -8.44 -7.98
CA PHE A 217 -7.74 -8.74 -7.00
C PHE A 217 -8.67 -9.85 -7.50
N ASP A 218 -9.04 -9.84 -8.78
CA ASP A 218 -9.86 -10.91 -9.37
C ASP A 218 -9.14 -12.27 -9.35
N MET A 219 -7.82 -12.29 -9.59
CA MET A 219 -7.02 -13.52 -9.48
C MET A 219 -6.92 -14.02 -8.02
N LEU A 220 -6.68 -13.12 -7.06
CA LEU A 220 -6.60 -13.46 -5.63
C LEU A 220 -7.96 -13.96 -5.08
N ALA A 221 -9.06 -13.35 -5.53
CA ALA A 221 -10.42 -13.76 -5.20
C ALA A 221 -10.86 -15.06 -5.91
N GLY A 222 -10.09 -15.54 -6.90
CA GLY A 222 -10.46 -16.70 -7.72
C GLY A 222 -11.55 -16.43 -8.76
N ARG A 223 -11.88 -15.15 -9.00
CA ARG A 223 -12.84 -14.72 -10.04
C ARG A 223 -12.25 -14.79 -11.44
N SER A 224 -10.93 -14.71 -11.55
CA SER A 224 -10.18 -14.98 -12.76
C SER A 224 -9.02 -15.94 -12.47
N TRP A 225 -8.57 -16.68 -13.48
CA TRP A 225 -7.47 -17.65 -13.36
C TRP A 225 -7.58 -18.57 -12.11
N PRO A 226 -8.70 -19.29 -11.92
CA PRO A 226 -8.96 -20.07 -10.70
C PRO A 226 -7.89 -21.14 -10.43
N GLN A 227 -7.17 -21.60 -11.45
CA GLN A 227 -6.02 -22.51 -11.32
C GLN A 227 -4.83 -21.94 -10.55
N LEU A 228 -4.84 -20.64 -10.19
CA LEU A 228 -3.85 -20.06 -9.27
C LEU A 228 -4.18 -20.36 -7.79
N GLY A 229 -5.38 -20.86 -7.48
CA GLY A 229 -5.80 -21.21 -6.13
C GLY A 229 -6.54 -20.08 -5.37
N GLY A 230 -6.81 -18.96 -6.04
CA GLY A 230 -7.50 -17.81 -5.44
C GLY A 230 -8.93 -18.14 -5.00
N ARG A 231 -9.40 -17.38 -4.01
CA ARG A 231 -10.70 -17.51 -3.34
C ARG A 231 -11.02 -16.20 -2.61
N GLU A 232 -12.29 -15.81 -2.50
CA GLU A 232 -12.73 -14.54 -1.87
C GLU A 232 -12.08 -14.30 -0.49
N HIS A 233 -11.93 -15.34 0.33
CA HIS A 233 -11.34 -15.23 1.67
C HIS A 233 -9.86 -14.79 1.70
N HIS A 234 -9.16 -14.71 0.57
CA HIS A 234 -7.81 -14.13 0.52
C HIS A 234 -7.82 -12.59 0.57
N LEU A 235 -9.00 -11.96 0.40
CA LEU A 235 -9.16 -10.51 0.43
C LEU A 235 -9.83 -10.04 1.73
N ASP A 236 -9.06 -9.83 2.80
CA ASP A 236 -9.60 -9.25 4.04
C ASP A 236 -9.72 -7.72 3.93
N LEU A 237 -8.72 -7.08 3.32
CA LEU A 237 -8.61 -5.64 3.15
C LEU A 237 -8.08 -5.33 1.74
N ILE A 238 -8.67 -4.32 1.09
CA ILE A 238 -8.17 -3.79 -0.17
C ILE A 238 -7.46 -2.47 0.08
N GLY A 239 -6.15 -2.48 -0.11
CA GLY A 239 -5.33 -1.29 -0.15
C GLY A 239 -5.29 -0.69 -1.56
N VAL A 240 -5.42 0.63 -1.66
CA VAL A 240 -5.24 1.35 -2.93
C VAL A 240 -4.11 2.36 -2.85
N SER A 241 -3.26 2.40 -3.88
CA SER A 241 -2.38 3.54 -4.11
C SER A 241 -3.04 4.54 -5.07
N HIS A 242 -3.04 5.82 -4.71
CA HIS A 242 -3.63 6.86 -5.55
C HIS A 242 -2.86 8.18 -5.39
N TYR A 243 -2.41 8.72 -6.51
CA TYR A 243 -1.63 9.94 -6.61
C TYR A 243 -2.25 10.85 -7.68
N LEU A 244 -1.80 12.11 -7.77
CA LEU A 244 -2.31 13.04 -8.79
C LEU A 244 -2.18 12.46 -10.21
N GLY A 245 -1.06 11.78 -10.49
CA GLY A 245 -0.81 11.10 -11.76
C GLY A 245 -1.57 9.78 -11.99
N SER A 246 -2.44 9.36 -11.07
CA SER A 246 -3.23 8.12 -11.22
C SER A 246 -4.39 8.27 -12.21
N GLN A 247 -4.65 9.46 -12.74
CA GLN A 247 -5.64 9.70 -13.80
C GLN A 247 -4.95 10.26 -15.03
N TYR A 248 -5.05 9.54 -16.15
CA TYR A 248 -4.32 9.88 -17.37
C TYR A 248 -5.10 9.49 -18.63
N TYR A 249 -4.82 10.19 -19.72
CA TYR A 249 -5.33 9.83 -21.03
C TYR A 249 -4.62 8.60 -21.58
N TYR A 250 -5.34 7.76 -22.31
CA TYR A 250 -4.76 6.66 -23.06
C TYR A 250 -3.77 7.21 -24.11
N ALA A 251 -2.61 6.57 -24.24
CA ALA A 251 -1.57 6.91 -25.21
C ALA A 251 -0.90 5.65 -25.77
N GLY A 252 -1.69 4.59 -25.92
CA GLY A 252 -1.21 3.26 -26.28
C GLY A 252 -0.94 2.34 -25.09
N PRO A 253 -0.61 1.06 -25.34
CA PRO A 253 -0.56 0.02 -24.31
C PRO A 253 0.71 0.07 -23.46
N ARG A 254 1.73 0.83 -23.85
CA ARG A 254 3.11 0.73 -23.29
C ARG A 254 3.41 1.74 -22.19
N TYR A 255 2.89 2.96 -22.29
CA TYR A 255 3.15 4.01 -21.31
C TYR A 255 1.86 4.77 -20.97
N PRO A 256 1.72 5.28 -19.73
CA PRO A 256 0.64 6.19 -19.42
C PRO A 256 0.75 7.44 -20.30
N GLY A 257 -0.37 7.98 -20.75
CA GLY A 257 -0.41 9.24 -21.46
C GLY A 257 -0.33 10.43 -20.53
N ARG A 258 -0.74 11.60 -21.06
CA ARG A 258 -0.78 12.83 -20.28
C ARG A 258 -1.76 12.72 -19.13
N MET A 259 -1.35 13.19 -17.95
CA MET A 259 -2.23 13.31 -16.79
C MET A 259 -3.49 14.14 -17.14
N ILE A 260 -4.65 13.67 -16.67
CA ILE A 260 -5.90 14.42 -16.81
C ILE A 260 -5.84 15.59 -15.84
N ASP A 261 -6.20 16.79 -16.30
CA ASP A 261 -6.30 17.96 -15.43
C ASP A 261 -7.45 17.75 -14.43
N PRO A 262 -7.26 17.98 -13.12
CA PRO A 262 -8.34 17.86 -12.13
C PRO A 262 -9.60 18.70 -12.40
N GLN A 263 -9.51 19.71 -13.28
CA GLN A 263 -10.64 20.53 -13.71
C GLN A 263 -11.30 20.05 -15.02
N ALA A 264 -10.70 19.07 -15.71
CA ALA A 264 -11.24 18.53 -16.95
C ALA A 264 -12.48 17.65 -16.70
N ALA A 265 -13.35 17.53 -17.70
CA ALA A 265 -14.60 16.76 -17.59
C ALA A 265 -14.35 15.25 -17.42
N GLU A 266 -13.20 14.78 -17.88
CA GLU A 266 -12.73 13.40 -17.81
C GLU A 266 -12.11 13.08 -16.45
N TRP A 267 -11.88 14.07 -15.58
CA TRP A 267 -11.40 13.81 -14.24
C TRP A 267 -12.49 13.11 -13.43
N ARG A 268 -12.18 11.92 -12.95
CA ARG A 268 -13.10 11.15 -12.12
C ARG A 268 -12.89 11.47 -10.65
N ARG A 269 -13.99 11.67 -9.93
CA ARG A 269 -13.95 11.84 -8.48
C ARG A 269 -13.40 10.59 -7.80
N PHE A 270 -12.47 10.78 -6.87
CA PHE A 270 -11.85 9.68 -6.13
C PHE A 270 -12.88 8.89 -5.30
N SER A 271 -13.89 9.57 -4.77
CA SER A 271 -15.00 8.94 -4.04
C SER A 271 -15.80 7.95 -4.88
N ASP A 272 -16.04 8.26 -6.17
CA ASP A 272 -16.74 7.36 -7.10
C ASP A 272 -15.89 6.14 -7.45
N MET A 273 -14.57 6.31 -7.55
CA MET A 273 -13.62 5.22 -7.77
C MET A 273 -13.57 4.27 -6.57
N LEU A 274 -13.52 4.81 -5.35
CA LEU A 274 -13.61 4.03 -4.11
C LEU A 274 -14.95 3.28 -4.03
N ALA A 275 -16.06 3.94 -4.36
CA ALA A 275 -17.39 3.33 -4.31
C ALA A 275 -17.53 2.20 -5.35
N GLU A 276 -16.98 2.34 -6.56
CA GLU A 276 -16.93 1.25 -7.54
C GLU A 276 -16.16 0.04 -7.00
N LEU A 277 -14.98 0.28 -6.42
CA LEU A 277 -14.15 -0.79 -5.86
C LEU A 277 -14.84 -1.48 -4.67
N GLY A 278 -15.44 -0.69 -3.77
CA GLY A 278 -16.20 -1.19 -2.63
C GLY A 278 -17.40 -2.04 -3.05
N ARG A 279 -18.14 -1.62 -4.08
CA ARG A 279 -19.24 -2.43 -4.66
C ARG A 279 -18.74 -3.72 -5.30
N ARG A 280 -17.58 -3.68 -5.97
CA ARG A 280 -17.03 -4.84 -6.68
C ARG A 280 -16.63 -5.96 -5.72
N TYR A 281 -15.94 -5.64 -4.63
CA TYR A 281 -15.34 -6.66 -3.75
C TYR A 281 -16.02 -6.81 -2.39
N ALA A 282 -16.81 -5.82 -1.95
CA ALA A 282 -17.42 -5.79 -0.62
C ALA A 282 -16.41 -5.93 0.55
N CYS A 283 -15.14 -5.60 0.30
CA CYS A 283 -14.08 -5.57 1.29
C CYS A 283 -13.88 -4.15 1.85
N PRO A 284 -13.46 -4.01 3.12
CA PRO A 284 -12.96 -2.75 3.65
C PRO A 284 -11.78 -2.21 2.84
N LEU A 285 -11.80 -0.91 2.57
CA LEU A 285 -10.79 -0.19 1.79
C LEU A 285 -9.83 0.59 2.68
N VAL A 286 -8.56 0.63 2.31
CA VAL A 286 -7.53 1.50 2.88
C VAL A 286 -6.85 2.25 1.74
N VAL A 287 -6.72 3.57 1.82
CA VAL A 287 -5.81 4.29 0.93
C VAL A 287 -4.40 3.99 1.40
N ALA A 288 -3.81 2.92 0.88
CA ALA A 288 -2.57 2.31 1.37
C ALA A 288 -1.30 3.07 0.96
N ALA A 289 -1.41 4.00 0.00
CA ALA A 289 -0.37 4.97 -0.32
C ALA A 289 -0.94 6.18 -1.06
N THR A 290 -0.66 7.38 -0.57
CA THR A 290 -0.94 8.63 -1.28
C THR A 290 0.02 9.74 -0.82
N GLY A 291 0.27 10.72 -1.68
CA GLY A 291 1.17 11.84 -1.39
C GLY A 291 1.23 12.80 -2.57
N HIS A 292 1.93 13.91 -2.37
CA HIS A 292 2.21 14.90 -3.41
C HIS A 292 3.58 15.49 -3.18
N ASP A 293 4.15 16.12 -4.21
CA ASP A 293 5.45 16.76 -4.13
C ASP A 293 5.30 18.25 -3.74
N GLY A 294 6.22 18.75 -2.93
CA GLY A 294 6.37 20.18 -2.64
C GLY A 294 5.14 20.83 -1.99
N ALA A 295 4.80 22.04 -2.43
CA ALA A 295 3.76 22.87 -1.81
C ALA A 295 2.34 22.29 -1.95
N GLY A 296 2.11 21.35 -2.87
CA GLY A 296 0.80 20.72 -3.10
C GLY A 296 0.37 19.71 -2.03
N ARG A 297 1.27 19.29 -1.13
CA ARG A 297 1.05 18.24 -0.13
C ARG A 297 -0.18 18.43 0.74
N ALA A 298 -0.32 19.59 1.37
CA ALA A 298 -1.45 19.88 2.26
C ALA A 298 -2.78 19.90 1.49
N ALA A 299 -2.80 20.55 0.31
CA ALA A 299 -4.00 20.60 -0.53
C ALA A 299 -4.41 19.19 -1.02
N TRP A 300 -3.43 18.35 -1.36
CA TRP A 300 -3.68 16.98 -1.77
C TRP A 300 -4.24 16.11 -0.64
N LEU A 301 -3.66 16.18 0.57
CA LEU A 301 -4.20 15.47 1.73
C LEU A 301 -5.64 15.91 2.01
N ARG A 302 -5.92 17.21 1.95
CA ARG A 302 -7.28 17.75 2.10
C ARG A 302 -8.24 17.16 1.07
N TYR A 303 -7.84 17.10 -0.21
CA TYR A 303 -8.63 16.50 -1.29
C TYR A 303 -8.94 15.02 -1.02
N ILE A 304 -7.90 14.22 -0.73
CA ILE A 304 -8.08 12.78 -0.47
C ILE A 304 -8.97 12.54 0.74
N CYS A 305 -8.79 13.29 1.82
CA CYS A 305 -9.63 13.18 3.02
C CYS A 305 -11.09 13.51 2.73
N ARG A 306 -11.37 14.59 1.98
CA ARG A 306 -12.74 14.95 1.59
C ARG A 306 -13.40 13.87 0.73
N GLU A 307 -12.69 13.33 -0.24
CA GLU A 307 -13.23 12.28 -1.12
C GLU A 307 -13.40 10.94 -0.38
N ALA A 308 -12.49 10.59 0.53
CA ALA A 308 -12.65 9.44 1.41
C ALA A 308 -13.85 9.58 2.35
N GLN A 309 -14.05 10.78 2.94
CA GLN A 309 -15.22 11.09 3.76
C GLN A 309 -16.51 11.00 2.94
N HIS A 310 -16.51 11.54 1.72
CA HIS A 310 -17.65 11.46 0.82
C HIS A 310 -18.00 10.01 0.46
N ALA A 311 -17.02 9.18 0.11
CA ALA A 311 -17.26 7.76 -0.13
C ALA A 311 -17.80 7.05 1.13
N ALA A 312 -17.25 7.37 2.30
CA ALA A 312 -17.65 6.80 3.58
C ALA A 312 -19.07 7.19 4.00
N SER A 313 -19.48 8.44 3.79
CA SER A 313 -20.84 8.90 4.09
C SER A 313 -21.89 8.26 3.16
N HIS A 314 -21.47 7.78 1.98
CA HIS A 314 -22.32 7.05 1.02
C HIS A 314 -22.13 5.52 1.09
N GLY A 315 -21.68 4.99 2.24
CA GLY A 315 -21.69 3.56 2.53
C GLY A 315 -20.45 2.77 2.09
N THR A 316 -19.41 3.42 1.55
CA THR A 316 -18.15 2.73 1.25
C THR A 316 -17.33 2.56 2.53
N ALA A 317 -16.91 1.33 2.85
CA ALA A 317 -16.14 1.04 4.05
C ALA A 317 -14.67 1.50 3.88
N VAL A 318 -14.37 2.77 4.13
CA VAL A 318 -12.99 3.31 4.11
C VAL A 318 -12.43 3.36 5.53
N HIS A 319 -11.31 2.67 5.78
CA HIS A 319 -10.77 2.44 7.12
C HIS A 319 -9.44 3.13 7.43
N GLY A 320 -8.77 3.71 6.44
CA GLY A 320 -7.60 4.53 6.71
C GLY A 320 -6.96 5.16 5.49
N ILE A 321 -6.09 6.13 5.75
CA ILE A 321 -5.31 6.88 4.77
C ILE A 321 -3.85 6.86 5.17
N CYS A 322 -3.01 6.30 4.29
CA CYS A 322 -1.58 6.20 4.43
C CYS A 322 -0.88 7.31 3.66
N ILE A 323 -0.22 8.19 4.40
CA ILE A 323 0.65 9.22 3.83
C ILE A 323 1.98 8.53 3.50
N ALA A 324 2.26 8.39 2.20
CA ALA A 324 3.39 7.63 1.69
C ALA A 324 4.08 8.37 0.52
N PRO A 325 5.37 8.72 0.67
CA PRO A 325 6.20 8.44 1.83
C PRO A 325 5.90 9.39 3.01
N ILE A 326 6.10 8.95 4.25
CA ILE A 326 5.96 9.81 5.44
C ILE A 326 7.25 10.58 5.74
N VAL A 327 8.41 10.02 5.38
CA VAL A 327 9.73 10.68 5.42
C VAL A 327 10.24 10.82 4.00
N ASP A 328 10.96 11.89 3.70
CA ASP A 328 11.58 12.10 2.39
C ASP A 328 12.55 10.96 2.09
N CYS A 329 12.36 10.33 0.93
CA CYS A 329 13.28 9.37 0.36
C CYS A 329 13.71 9.89 -1.01
N PRO A 330 15.00 10.17 -1.23
CA PRO A 330 15.45 10.52 -2.56
C PRO A 330 15.31 9.31 -3.50
N LYS A 331 15.24 9.54 -4.81
CA LYS A 331 15.11 8.45 -5.79
C LYS A 331 16.44 7.73 -6.03
N GLN A 332 17.56 8.41 -5.77
CA GLN A 332 18.92 7.88 -5.81
C GLN A 332 19.77 8.54 -4.72
N ALA A 333 20.91 7.96 -4.37
CA ALA A 333 21.88 8.61 -3.50
C ALA A 333 22.29 9.97 -4.13
N PHE A 334 22.37 11.02 -3.30
CA PHE A 334 22.78 12.39 -3.69
C PHE A 334 21.80 13.21 -4.53
N GLU A 335 20.58 12.72 -4.84
CA GLU A 335 19.53 13.58 -5.41
C GLU A 335 18.86 14.42 -4.32
N LEU A 336 19.01 15.75 -4.39
CA LEU A 336 18.11 16.70 -3.72
C LEU A 336 16.88 16.88 -4.61
N ARG A 337 15.70 16.42 -4.17
CA ARG A 337 14.43 16.69 -4.85
C ARG A 337 13.46 17.42 -3.92
N ASN A 338 12.38 17.93 -4.52
CA ASN A 338 11.20 18.43 -3.84
C ASN A 338 10.80 17.48 -2.71
N SER A 339 10.62 18.03 -1.51
CA SER A 339 10.18 17.26 -0.35
C SER A 339 8.82 16.60 -0.63
N HIS A 340 8.71 15.31 -0.34
CA HIS A 340 7.61 14.41 -0.69
C HIS A 340 6.80 13.97 0.55
N GLY A 341 7.46 13.85 1.71
CA GLY A 341 6.86 13.34 2.94
C GLY A 341 6.45 14.42 3.94
N LEU A 342 6.03 14.01 5.13
CA LEU A 342 5.77 14.92 6.25
C LEU A 342 7.06 15.40 6.90
N TRP A 343 8.08 14.55 6.89
CA TRP A 343 9.40 14.87 7.41
C TRP A 343 10.44 14.83 6.30
N GLY A 344 11.39 15.76 6.38
CA GLY A 344 12.53 15.85 5.48
C GLY A 344 13.55 14.72 5.65
N PRO A 345 14.71 14.83 4.96
CA PRO A 345 15.84 13.95 5.19
C PRO A 345 16.31 14.04 6.65
N ALA A 346 16.87 12.95 7.16
CA ALA A 346 17.48 12.91 8.47
C ALA A 346 18.86 13.59 8.45
N ASP A 347 19.18 14.36 9.47
CA ASP A 347 20.55 14.78 9.77
C ASP A 347 21.37 13.64 10.43
N GLU A 348 22.60 13.94 10.85
CA GLU A 348 23.50 12.95 11.46
C GLU A 348 22.98 12.38 12.79
N GLN A 349 22.16 13.17 13.50
CA GLN A 349 21.52 12.82 14.76
C GLN A 349 20.15 12.16 14.54
N GLY A 350 19.69 12.09 13.30
CA GLY A 350 18.41 11.50 12.95
C GLY A 350 17.25 12.48 13.05
N GLU A 351 17.49 13.77 13.28
CA GLU A 351 16.45 14.79 13.28
C GLU A 351 15.96 15.11 11.87
N ARG A 352 14.67 15.40 11.76
CA ARG A 352 14.02 15.66 10.48
C ARG A 352 13.19 16.94 10.56
N ALA A 353 13.40 17.84 9.62
CA ALA A 353 12.55 19.02 9.45
C ALA A 353 11.11 18.57 9.14
N VAL A 354 10.12 19.17 9.79
CA VAL A 354 8.70 18.88 9.54
C VAL A 354 8.11 19.88 8.54
N ASP A 355 7.32 19.40 7.58
CA ASP A 355 6.48 20.29 6.78
C ASP A 355 5.30 20.76 7.64
N MET A 356 5.35 22.03 8.04
CA MET A 356 4.35 22.62 8.94
C MET A 356 2.95 22.71 8.31
N TRP A 357 2.84 22.84 6.99
CA TRP A 357 1.56 22.94 6.29
C TRP A 357 0.86 21.58 6.24
N LEU A 358 1.60 20.53 5.89
CA LEU A 358 1.09 19.17 5.90
C LEU A 358 0.80 18.70 7.33
N ALA A 359 1.65 19.05 8.31
CA ALA A 359 1.39 18.73 9.72
C ALA A 359 0.12 19.41 10.24
N LYS A 360 -0.11 20.68 9.88
CA LYS A 360 -1.34 21.41 10.22
C LYS A 360 -2.56 20.74 9.57
N GLU A 361 -2.48 20.42 8.28
CA GLU A 361 -3.57 19.75 7.58
C GLU A 361 -3.89 18.39 8.21
N LEU A 362 -2.86 17.58 8.49
CA LEU A 362 -3.02 16.29 9.15
C LEU A 362 -3.80 16.42 10.47
N ARG A 363 -3.44 17.40 11.30
CA ARG A 363 -4.16 17.66 12.56
C ARG A 363 -5.61 18.11 12.35
N GLU A 364 -5.88 18.95 11.34
CA GLU A 364 -7.24 19.34 10.97
C GLU A 364 -8.07 18.12 10.54
N GLN A 365 -7.49 17.23 9.73
CA GLN A 365 -8.16 16.03 9.26
C GLN A 365 -8.33 14.99 10.36
N GLN A 366 -7.35 14.78 11.25
CA GLN A 366 -7.47 13.92 12.43
C GLN A 366 -8.70 14.31 13.27
N ARG A 367 -8.84 15.59 13.63
CA ARG A 367 -10.02 16.09 14.36
C ARG A 367 -11.32 15.86 13.61
N THR A 368 -11.31 16.02 12.29
CA THR A 368 -12.49 15.83 11.45
C THR A 368 -12.94 14.37 11.45
N PHE A 369 -12.02 13.43 11.26
CA PHE A 369 -12.33 12.00 11.27
C PHE A 369 -12.65 11.47 12.67
N GLU A 370 -11.99 11.96 13.72
CA GLU A 370 -12.33 11.66 15.11
C GLU A 370 -13.77 12.07 15.41
N ARG A 371 -14.18 13.29 15.03
CA ARG A 371 -15.57 13.75 15.21
C ARG A 371 -16.56 12.86 14.45
N LEU A 372 -16.27 12.50 13.19
CA LEU A 372 -17.13 11.62 12.41
C LEU A 372 -17.26 10.20 13.01
N GLN A 373 -16.20 9.70 13.64
CA GLN A 373 -16.25 8.42 14.36
C GLN A 373 -17.13 8.55 15.62
N HIS A 374 -17.01 9.64 16.38
CA HIS A 374 -17.84 9.89 17.56
C HIS A 374 -19.32 10.09 17.19
N GLU A 375 -19.62 10.88 16.16
CA GLU A 375 -21.00 11.12 15.67
C GLU A 375 -21.66 9.85 15.10
N ARG A 376 -20.85 8.86 14.65
CA ARG A 376 -21.35 7.54 14.25
C ARG A 376 -21.57 6.60 15.45
N ILE A 377 -20.94 6.86 16.60
CA ILE A 377 -21.02 6.03 17.81
C ILE A 377 -22.05 6.59 18.82
N GLU A 378 -22.29 7.91 18.83
CA GLU A 378 -23.40 8.54 19.57
C GLU A 378 -24.62 8.71 18.66
N PRO A 379 -25.67 7.88 18.77
CA PRO A 379 -26.91 8.19 18.09
C PRO A 379 -27.53 9.40 18.79
N ALA A 380 -27.84 10.44 18.01
CA ALA A 380 -28.78 11.47 18.40
C ALA A 380 -29.98 10.81 19.09
N ALA A 381 -30.17 11.15 20.36
CA ALA A 381 -31.36 10.81 21.11
C ALA A 381 -32.56 11.50 20.44
N ALA A 382 -33.17 10.86 19.44
CA ALA A 382 -34.58 11.02 19.03
C ALA A 382 -34.90 10.16 17.79
N GLY A 383 -35.90 9.28 17.91
CA GLY A 383 -36.80 8.97 16.79
C GLY A 383 -36.43 7.79 15.89
N ALA A 384 -36.83 6.59 16.32
CA ALA A 384 -37.29 5.44 15.54
C ALA A 384 -37.01 5.41 14.01
N ALA A 385 -36.05 4.57 13.59
CA ALA A 385 -36.26 3.48 12.62
C ALA A 385 -35.01 2.58 12.61
N ARG A 386 -35.14 1.37 13.15
CA ARG A 386 -34.10 0.34 13.11
C ARG A 386 -33.84 -0.08 11.66
N THR A 387 -32.69 0.32 11.11
CA THR A 387 -32.06 -0.39 10.00
C THR A 387 -30.70 -0.90 10.47
N ARG A 388 -30.57 -2.23 10.47
CA ARG A 388 -29.39 -2.98 10.92
C ARG A 388 -28.16 -2.58 10.09
N LEU A 389 -27.16 -1.95 10.71
CA LEU A 389 -25.80 -1.83 10.18
C LEU A 389 -24.83 -1.52 11.33
N ASN A 390 -24.75 -2.45 12.29
CA ASN A 390 -23.68 -2.50 13.29
C ASN A 390 -23.28 -3.98 13.48
N ARG A 391 -22.44 -4.47 12.57
CA ARG A 391 -21.65 -5.71 12.72
C ARG A 391 -20.25 -5.63 12.11
N ALA A 392 -19.79 -4.45 11.65
CA ALA A 392 -18.47 -4.31 11.02
C ALA A 392 -17.34 -3.94 12.00
N PHE A 393 -17.58 -3.92 13.31
CA PHE A 393 -16.60 -3.43 14.29
C PHE A 393 -16.39 -4.31 15.53
N ASP A 394 -16.86 -5.57 15.58
CA ASP A 394 -16.45 -6.53 16.63
C ASP A 394 -16.69 -8.01 16.23
N ALA A 395 -16.11 -8.42 15.10
CA ALA A 395 -15.88 -9.83 14.78
C ALA A 395 -14.59 -9.99 13.98
#